data_AF-F4B0B1-F1
#
_entry.id   AF-F4B0B1-F1
#
_cell.length_a   1.000
_cell.length_b   1.000
_cell.length_c   1.000
_cell.angle_alpha   90.00
_cell.angle_beta   90.00
_cell.angle_gamma   90.00
#
_symmetry.space_group_name_H-M   'P 1'
#
loop_
_entity.id
_entity.type
_entity.pdbx_description
1 polymer ?
#
loop_
_entity_poly.entity_id
_entity_poly.type
_entity_poly.pdbx_seq_one_letter_code
_entity_poly.pdbx_strand_id
1 'polypeptide(L)'
;MEHRRIINKNPQAYETDLESERLVKSIINHIRNDFSNVRFDKQKREILREIVILLFEAQEHRPFFHVEGTELPLCWNRPSDWNIDYIKYEWGHLLSQNQMPEKSSSIENIGLYSARCNQHIQSSMNIQELMVYGGLLAQRISNVLTNRRILFASKKWNNLITSLYD
;
A
#
# COMPACT_ATOMS: atom_id res chain seq x y z
N MET A 1 18.68 14.15 2.81
CA MET A 1 19.32 13.01 3.53
C MET A 1 18.85 12.92 4.97
N GLU A 2 18.69 14.05 5.66
CA GLU A 2 18.31 14.10 7.07
C GLU A 2 17.01 13.35 7.41
N HIS A 3 15.93 13.56 6.64
CA HIS A 3 14.66 12.89 6.89
C HIS A 3 14.73 11.35 6.86
N ARG A 4 15.54 10.76 5.96
CA ARG A 4 15.76 9.30 5.93
C ARG A 4 16.48 8.79 7.18
N ARG A 5 17.38 9.59 7.76
CA ARG A 5 18.07 9.23 9.01
C ARG A 5 17.11 9.29 10.20
N ILE A 6 16.20 10.27 10.21
CA ILE A 6 15.15 10.38 11.23
C ILE A 6 14.27 9.12 11.19
N ILE A 7 13.76 8.76 10.01
CA ILE A 7 13.00 7.51 9.80
C ILE A 7 13.79 6.29 10.29
N ASN A 8 15.07 6.18 9.91
CA ASN A 8 15.90 5.03 10.26
C ASN A 8 16.17 4.89 11.77
N LYS A 9 16.00 5.95 12.57
CA LYS A 9 16.18 5.91 14.01
C LYS A 9 14.94 5.41 14.75
N ASN A 10 13.77 5.45 14.13
CA ASN A 10 12.53 4.98 14.72
C ASN A 10 12.30 3.50 14.35
N PRO A 11 12.38 2.55 15.29
CA PRO A 11 12.17 1.13 15.00
C PRO A 11 10.75 0.80 14.54
N GLN A 12 9.77 1.66 14.86
CA GLN A 12 8.36 1.52 14.47
C GLN A 12 8.01 2.34 13.22
N ALA A 13 8.99 2.92 12.53
CA ALA A 13 8.77 3.87 11.43
C ALA A 13 7.87 3.34 10.30
N TYR A 14 7.78 2.02 10.11
CA TYR A 14 6.92 1.42 9.08
C TYR A 14 5.51 1.06 9.58
N GLU A 15 5.29 1.05 10.88
CA GLU A 15 4.02 0.60 11.49
C GLU A 15 3.23 1.75 12.10
N THR A 16 3.89 2.82 12.56
CA THR A 16 3.26 3.95 13.27
C THR A 16 2.05 4.54 12.53
N ASP A 17 2.11 4.67 11.20
CA ASP A 17 1.01 5.28 10.43
C ASP A 17 -0.25 4.39 10.37
N LEU A 18 -0.11 3.07 10.54
CA LEU A 18 -1.22 2.10 10.59
C LEU A 18 -2.04 2.20 11.87
N GLU A 19 -1.46 2.75 12.95
CA GLU A 19 -2.16 3.01 14.20
C GLU A 19 -3.23 4.11 14.05
N SER A 20 -3.12 4.92 12.99
CA SER A 20 -4.05 6.00 12.72
C SER A 20 -5.22 5.56 11.85
N GLU A 21 -6.38 6.20 12.07
CA GLU A 21 -7.57 6.04 11.21
C GLU A 21 -7.39 6.62 9.79
N ARG A 22 -6.25 7.25 9.49
CA ARG A 22 -6.04 7.99 8.24
C ARG A 22 -6.16 7.09 7.02
N LEU A 23 -5.52 5.92 7.07
CA LEU A 23 -5.50 4.96 5.96
C LEU A 23 -6.87 4.33 5.74
N VAL A 24 -7.57 3.99 6.82
CA VAL A 24 -8.94 3.46 6.79
C VAL A 24 -9.93 4.48 6.21
N LYS A 25 -9.78 5.76 6.56
CA LYS A 25 -10.63 6.82 5.99
C LYS A 25 -10.32 7.10 4.53
N SER A 26 -9.04 7.13 4.16
CA SER A 26 -8.63 7.50 2.80
C SER A 26 -8.89 6.38 1.79
N ILE A 27 -8.80 5.09 2.19
CA ILE A 27 -9.02 3.95 1.28
C ILE A 27 -10.44 3.94 0.70
N ILE A 28 -11.42 4.41 1.46
CA ILE A 28 -12.83 4.49 1.04
C ILE A 28 -12.97 5.26 -0.28
N ASN A 29 -12.20 6.34 -0.46
CA ASN A 29 -12.24 7.12 -1.69
C ASN A 29 -11.69 6.36 -2.91
N HIS A 30 -10.79 5.40 -2.70
CA HIS A 30 -10.21 4.59 -3.76
C HIS A 30 -11.11 3.43 -4.17
N ILE A 31 -11.84 2.84 -3.22
CA ILE A 31 -12.65 1.64 -3.46
C ILE A 31 -14.14 1.93 -3.67
N ARG A 32 -14.56 3.20 -3.54
CA ARG A 32 -15.98 3.57 -3.50
C ARG A 32 -16.79 3.06 -4.69
N ASN A 33 -16.21 3.01 -5.87
CA ASN A 33 -16.92 2.60 -7.08
C ASN A 33 -17.29 1.10 -7.03
N ASP A 34 -16.37 0.25 -6.55
CA ASP A 34 -16.59 -1.21 -6.42
C ASP A 34 -17.56 -1.55 -5.27
N PHE A 35 -17.66 -0.64 -4.29
CA PHE A 35 -18.53 -0.77 -3.12
C PHE A 35 -19.62 0.32 -3.10
N SER A 36 -20.16 0.69 -4.28
CA SER A 36 -21.07 1.83 -4.45
C SER A 36 -22.35 1.76 -3.61
N ASN A 37 -22.82 0.55 -3.29
CA ASN A 37 -24.00 0.30 -2.47
C ASN A 37 -23.69 0.07 -0.98
N VAL A 38 -22.43 0.18 -0.57
CA VAL A 38 -22.01 -0.05 0.82
C VAL A 38 -21.90 1.27 1.58
N ARG A 39 -22.55 1.35 2.73
CA ARG A 39 -22.35 2.43 3.70
C ARG A 39 -21.23 2.05 4.67
N PHE A 40 -20.10 2.76 4.61
CA PHE A 40 -18.98 2.55 5.53
C PHE A 40 -19.24 3.17 6.92
N ASP A 41 -20.04 2.46 7.72
CA ASP A 41 -20.27 2.80 9.13
C ASP A 41 -19.09 2.41 10.04
N LYS A 42 -19.30 2.40 11.37
CA LYS A 42 -18.25 2.04 12.31
C LYS A 42 -17.77 0.59 12.13
N GLN A 43 -18.68 -0.36 11.98
CA GLN A 43 -18.35 -1.78 11.86
C GLN A 43 -17.58 -2.06 10.56
N LYS A 44 -18.03 -1.48 9.45
CA LYS A 44 -17.34 -1.62 8.16
C LYS A 44 -15.94 -0.99 8.17
N ARG A 45 -15.74 0.08 8.94
CA ARG A 45 -14.41 0.67 9.14
C ARG A 45 -13.47 -0.25 9.92
N GLU A 46 -13.96 -1.02 10.88
CA GLU A 46 -13.15 -2.04 11.58
C GLU A 46 -12.71 -3.14 10.59
N ILE A 47 -13.63 -3.63 9.75
CA ILE A 47 -13.32 -4.59 8.69
C ILE A 47 -12.29 -4.02 7.71
N LEU A 48 -12.45 -2.76 7.31
CA LEU A 48 -11.45 -2.09 6.47
C LEU A 48 -10.09 -1.99 7.17
N ARG A 49 -10.04 -1.74 8.48
CA ARG A 49 -8.77 -1.73 9.22
C ARG A 49 -8.07 -3.09 9.15
N GLU A 50 -8.81 -4.18 9.33
CA GLU A 50 -8.25 -5.53 9.15
C GLU A 50 -7.75 -5.75 7.72
N ILE A 51 -8.48 -5.29 6.71
CA ILE A 51 -8.04 -5.36 5.31
C ILE A 51 -6.75 -4.57 5.10
N VAL A 52 -6.63 -3.35 5.62
CA VAL A 52 -5.41 -2.54 5.53
C VAL A 52 -4.22 -3.28 6.15
N ILE A 53 -4.41 -3.90 7.33
CA ILE A 53 -3.38 -4.69 8.00
C ILE A 53 -2.97 -5.89 7.13
N LEU A 54 -3.92 -6.64 6.59
CA LEU A 54 -3.63 -7.78 5.71
C LEU A 54 -2.87 -7.37 4.45
N LEU A 55 -3.24 -6.24 3.83
CA LEU A 55 -2.52 -5.69 2.67
C LEU A 55 -1.09 -5.31 3.05
N PHE A 56 -0.87 -4.77 4.24
CA PHE A 56 0.44 -4.43 4.75
C PHE A 56 1.30 -5.66 5.07
N GLU A 57 0.72 -6.69 5.69
CA GLU A 57 1.35 -7.99 5.92
C GLU A 57 1.76 -8.66 4.60
N ALA A 58 0.90 -8.61 3.58
CA ALA A 58 1.24 -9.10 2.23
C ALA A 58 2.35 -8.29 1.55
N GLN A 59 2.62 -7.07 2.04
CA GLN A 59 3.78 -6.27 1.68
C GLN A 59 4.97 -6.45 2.66
N GLU A 60 5.00 -7.54 3.43
CA GLU A 60 6.08 -7.88 4.37
C GLU A 60 6.39 -6.73 5.34
N HIS A 61 5.34 -6.05 5.83
CA HIS A 61 5.45 -4.93 6.78
C HIS A 61 6.29 -3.75 6.25
N ARG A 62 6.25 -3.49 4.94
CA ARG A 62 7.01 -2.42 4.28
C ARG A 62 6.24 -1.75 3.14
N PRO A 63 6.63 -0.54 2.71
CA PRO A 63 6.12 0.05 1.47
C PRO A 63 6.29 -0.89 0.26
N PHE A 64 5.40 -0.80 -0.72
CA PHE A 64 5.32 -1.75 -1.83
C PHE A 64 6.69 -1.98 -2.52
N PHE A 65 7.39 -0.90 -2.88
CA PHE A 65 8.72 -0.93 -3.51
C PHE A 65 9.89 -0.74 -2.52
N HIS A 66 9.73 -1.13 -1.26
CA HIS A 66 10.83 -1.06 -0.32
C HIS A 66 11.93 -2.03 -0.70
N VAL A 67 13.15 -1.53 -0.87
CA VAL A 67 14.34 -2.34 -1.13
C VAL A 67 15.22 -2.31 0.12
N GLU A 68 15.50 -3.50 0.66
CA GLU A 68 16.42 -3.68 1.79
C GLU A 68 17.88 -3.73 1.32
N GLY A 69 18.83 -3.62 2.25
CA GLY A 69 20.26 -3.75 1.96
C GLY A 69 20.95 -2.48 1.45
N THR A 70 20.30 -1.32 1.56
CA THR A 70 20.91 0.00 1.28
C THR A 70 21.27 0.72 2.58
N GLU A 71 22.31 1.55 2.58
CA GLU A 71 22.79 2.28 3.77
C GLU A 71 21.72 3.16 4.45
N LEU A 72 20.76 3.65 3.67
CA LEU A 72 19.59 4.39 4.15
C LEU A 72 18.33 3.85 3.48
N PRO A 73 17.15 3.92 4.14
CA PRO A 73 15.88 3.56 3.52
C PRO A 73 15.70 4.27 2.18
N LEU A 74 15.31 3.53 1.14
CA LEU A 74 14.97 4.17 -0.13
C LEU A 74 13.60 4.86 -0.05
N CYS A 75 12.72 4.48 0.88
CA CYS A 75 11.42 5.11 1.06
C CYS A 75 11.52 6.41 1.89
N TRP A 76 10.79 7.44 1.49
CA TRP A 76 10.70 8.71 2.22
C TRP A 76 9.35 9.40 2.01
N ASN A 77 9.03 10.34 2.89
CA ASN A 77 7.83 11.16 2.78
C ASN A 77 8.04 12.38 1.87
N ARG A 78 6.93 13.06 1.55
CA ARG A 78 6.95 14.35 0.84
C ARG A 78 7.69 15.40 1.68
N PRO A 79 8.33 16.42 1.07
CA PRO A 79 9.01 17.50 1.80
C PRO A 79 8.17 18.17 2.89
N SER A 80 6.85 18.30 2.67
CA SER A 80 5.90 18.85 3.65
C SER A 80 5.75 18.00 4.92
N ASP A 81 6.13 16.74 4.87
CA ASP A 81 6.00 15.74 5.94
C ASP A 81 7.38 15.27 6.43
N TRP A 82 8.43 16.09 6.30
CA TRP A 82 9.78 15.73 6.75
C TRP A 82 9.98 15.85 8.26
N ASN A 83 9.03 16.46 8.96
CA ASN A 83 9.03 16.64 10.41
C ASN A 83 8.54 15.40 11.19
N ILE A 84 8.03 14.38 10.53
CA ILE A 84 7.66 13.10 11.14
C ILE A 84 8.76 12.05 10.93
N ASP A 85 8.82 11.09 11.84
CA ASP A 85 9.86 10.05 11.91
C ASP A 85 9.39 8.66 11.47
N TYR A 86 8.22 8.59 10.85
CA TYR A 86 7.65 7.37 10.29
C TYR A 86 7.26 7.57 8.82
N ILE A 87 7.04 6.47 8.08
CA ILE A 87 6.55 6.52 6.71
C ILE A 87 5.06 6.83 6.70
N LYS A 88 4.70 7.98 6.15
CA LYS A 88 3.31 8.36 5.89
C LYS A 88 2.87 7.73 4.57
N TYR A 89 2.09 6.66 4.66
CA TYR A 89 1.69 5.87 3.50
C TYR A 89 0.66 6.59 2.62
N GLU A 90 0.67 6.23 1.36
CA GLU A 90 -0.30 6.66 0.37
C GLU A 90 -0.84 5.45 -0.37
N TRP A 91 -2.10 5.52 -0.77
CA TRP A 91 -2.69 4.52 -1.65
C TRP A 91 -2.21 4.76 -3.08
N GLY A 92 -1.64 3.72 -3.68
CA GLY A 92 -1.23 3.71 -5.08
C GLY A 92 -1.88 2.55 -5.81
N HIS A 93 -2.21 2.75 -7.09
CA HIS A 93 -2.71 1.68 -7.94
C HIS A 93 -1.53 0.88 -8.51
N LEU A 94 -1.65 -0.45 -8.53
CA LEU A 94 -0.67 -1.33 -9.16
C LEU A 94 -0.74 -1.20 -10.68
N LEU A 95 -1.95 -1.15 -11.22
CA LEU A 95 -2.23 -0.91 -12.63
C LEU A 95 -3.06 0.37 -12.76
N SER A 96 -2.62 1.26 -13.66
CA SER A 96 -3.30 2.53 -13.89
C SER A 96 -4.70 2.32 -14.48
N GLN A 97 -5.57 3.33 -14.36
CA GLN A 97 -6.91 3.29 -14.95
C GLN A 97 -6.88 3.04 -16.47
N ASN A 98 -5.86 3.55 -17.18
CA ASN A 98 -5.71 3.33 -18.61
C ASN A 98 -5.32 1.87 -18.94
N GLN A 99 -4.66 1.17 -18.01
CA GLN A 99 -4.27 -0.23 -18.18
C GLN A 99 -5.38 -1.20 -17.77
N MET A 100 -6.17 -0.86 -16.74
CA MET A 100 -7.31 -1.65 -16.28
C MET A 100 -8.47 -0.75 -15.84
N PRO A 101 -9.29 -0.24 -16.79
CA PRO A 101 -10.39 0.66 -16.48
C PRO A 101 -11.40 0.03 -15.53
N GLU A 102 -11.77 -1.23 -15.81
CA GLU A 102 -12.85 -1.97 -15.13
C GLU A 102 -12.52 -2.39 -13.69
N LYS A 103 -11.24 -2.45 -13.32
CA LYS A 103 -10.79 -2.84 -11.97
C LYS A 103 -9.91 -1.78 -11.31
N SER A 104 -9.93 -0.56 -11.86
CA SER A 104 -9.12 0.55 -11.35
C SER A 104 -9.41 0.85 -9.88
N SER A 105 -10.67 0.72 -9.46
CA SER A 105 -11.14 0.95 -8.09
C SER A 105 -11.12 -0.32 -7.21
N SER A 106 -10.57 -1.43 -7.71
CA SER A 106 -10.51 -2.68 -6.96
C SER A 106 -9.54 -2.56 -5.79
N ILE A 107 -10.00 -3.01 -4.62
CA ILE A 107 -9.17 -3.10 -3.42
C ILE A 107 -7.95 -4.01 -3.62
N GLU A 108 -8.03 -4.96 -4.56
CA GLU A 108 -6.93 -5.84 -4.94
C GLU A 108 -5.91 -5.15 -5.87
N ASN A 109 -6.28 -4.03 -6.49
CA ASN A 109 -5.43 -3.21 -7.34
C ASN A 109 -4.75 -2.05 -6.58
N ILE A 110 -4.94 -1.93 -5.27
CA ILE A 110 -4.29 -0.88 -4.45
C ILE A 110 -3.27 -1.45 -3.46
N GLY A 111 -2.25 -0.66 -3.16
CA GLY A 111 -1.23 -0.97 -2.16
C GLY A 111 -0.80 0.27 -1.37
N LEU A 112 0.02 0.04 -0.35
CA LEU A 112 0.60 1.06 0.51
C LEU A 112 1.99 1.48 0.00
N TYR A 113 2.13 2.74 -0.38
CA TYR A 113 3.34 3.32 -0.96
C TYR A 113 3.90 4.41 -0.06
N SER A 114 5.21 4.62 -0.09
CA SER A 114 5.79 5.89 0.38
C SER A 114 5.67 6.95 -0.70
N ALA A 115 5.82 8.23 -0.36
CA ALA A 115 5.76 9.31 -1.33
C ALA A 115 6.75 9.13 -2.50
N ARG A 116 7.98 8.64 -2.22
CA ARG A 116 8.94 8.31 -3.28
C ARG A 116 8.43 7.20 -4.20
N CYS A 117 7.90 6.13 -3.61
CA CYS A 117 7.39 4.99 -4.36
C CYS A 117 6.29 5.44 -5.34
N ASN A 118 5.42 6.36 -4.89
CA ASN A 118 4.38 6.93 -5.74
C ASN A 118 4.93 7.82 -6.86
N GLN A 119 6.02 8.57 -6.66
CA GLN A 119 6.64 9.36 -7.72
C GLN A 119 7.06 8.50 -8.92
N HIS A 120 7.60 7.30 -8.68
CA HIS A 120 8.08 6.40 -9.75
C HIS A 120 6.94 5.80 -10.60
N ILE A 121 5.80 5.45 -9.99
CA ILE A 121 4.61 5.00 -10.76
C ILE A 121 3.98 6.19 -11.49
N GLN A 122 3.88 7.35 -10.82
CA GLN A 122 3.26 8.54 -11.40
C GLN A 122 4.06 9.12 -12.57
N SER A 123 5.38 8.88 -12.62
CA SER A 123 6.25 9.25 -13.74
C SER A 123 6.17 8.29 -14.94
N SER A 124 5.04 7.61 -15.13
CA SER A 124 4.69 6.77 -16.29
C SER A 124 5.29 5.36 -16.35
N MET A 125 6.08 4.92 -15.36
CA MET A 125 6.60 3.55 -15.34
C MET A 125 5.65 2.62 -14.58
N ASN A 126 5.09 1.65 -15.29
CA ASN A 126 4.27 0.62 -14.70
C ASN A 126 5.12 -0.46 -13.98
N ILE A 127 4.48 -1.31 -13.18
CA ILE A 127 5.16 -2.37 -12.43
C ILE A 127 5.97 -3.31 -13.34
N GLN A 128 5.48 -3.61 -14.54
CA GLN A 128 6.18 -4.49 -15.48
C GLN A 128 7.47 -3.85 -15.96
N GLU A 129 7.46 -2.55 -16.27
CA GLU A 129 8.66 -1.79 -16.65
C GLU A 129 9.65 -1.71 -15.48
N LEU A 130 9.17 -1.51 -14.25
CA LEU A 130 10.01 -1.55 -13.04
C LEU A 130 10.69 -2.92 -12.84
N MET A 131 10.02 -4.02 -13.19
CA MET A 131 10.59 -5.36 -13.10
C MET A 131 11.69 -5.64 -14.14
N VAL A 132 11.68 -4.96 -15.29
CA VAL A 132 12.72 -5.11 -16.33
C VAL A 132 14.10 -4.66 -15.82
N TYR A 133 14.15 -3.70 -14.89
CA TYR A 133 15.40 -3.26 -14.27
C TYR A 133 16.05 -4.33 -13.37
N GLY A 134 15.34 -5.42 -13.07
CA GLY A 134 15.88 -6.57 -12.35
C GLY A 134 16.31 -6.26 -10.91
N GLY A 135 17.22 -7.09 -10.39
CA GLY A 135 17.82 -6.92 -9.08
C GLY A 135 16.84 -7.00 -7.90
N LEU A 136 17.20 -6.35 -6.79
CA LEU A 136 16.45 -6.41 -5.54
C LEU A 136 15.03 -5.82 -5.66
N LEU A 137 14.83 -4.83 -6.55
CA LEU A 137 13.52 -4.24 -6.78
C LEU A 137 12.56 -5.23 -7.47
N ALA A 138 13.02 -5.91 -8.52
CA ALA A 138 12.19 -6.91 -9.20
C ALA A 138 11.84 -8.08 -8.27
N GLN A 139 12.81 -8.54 -7.46
CA GLN A 139 12.58 -9.58 -6.46
C GLN A 139 11.54 -9.15 -5.42
N ARG A 140 11.68 -7.93 -4.88
CA ARG A 140 10.71 -7.35 -3.95
C ARG A 140 9.30 -7.33 -4.54
N ILE A 141 9.15 -6.81 -5.76
CA ILE A 141 7.85 -6.75 -6.44
C ILE A 141 7.27 -8.16 -6.59
N SER A 142 8.08 -9.13 -7.02
CA SER A 142 7.64 -10.51 -7.21
C SER A 142 7.15 -11.16 -5.90
N ASN A 143 7.86 -10.95 -4.79
CA ASN A 143 7.48 -11.45 -3.47
C ASN A 143 6.13 -10.85 -3.03
N VAL A 144 6.00 -9.52 -3.09
CA VAL A 144 4.77 -8.82 -2.71
C VAL A 144 3.59 -9.28 -3.56
N LEU A 145 3.76 -9.39 -4.89
CA LEU A 145 2.69 -9.87 -5.77
C LEU A 145 2.30 -11.32 -5.45
N THR A 146 3.26 -12.18 -5.10
CA THR A 146 3.01 -13.56 -4.71
C THR A 146 2.22 -13.63 -3.41
N ASN A 147 2.65 -12.90 -2.38
CA ASN A 147 1.97 -12.84 -1.08
C ASN A 147 0.55 -12.30 -1.21
N ARG A 148 0.34 -11.28 -2.04
CA ARG A 148 -1.01 -10.74 -2.33
C ARG A 148 -1.90 -11.77 -3.00
N ARG A 149 -1.39 -12.53 -3.98
CA ARG A 149 -2.16 -13.61 -4.62
C ARG A 149 -2.60 -14.67 -3.60
N ILE A 150 -1.70 -15.06 -2.68
CA ILE A 150 -2.02 -16.00 -1.60
C ILE A 150 -3.09 -15.40 -0.67
N LEU A 151 -2.93 -14.14 -0.26
CA LEU A 151 -3.90 -13.43 0.57
C LEU A 151 -5.28 -13.40 -0.09
N PHE A 152 -5.38 -12.98 -1.35
CA PHE A 152 -6.67 -12.82 -2.04
C PHE A 152 -7.37 -14.14 -2.32
N ALA A 153 -6.62 -15.24 -2.43
CA ALA A 153 -7.20 -16.58 -2.49
C ALA A 153 -7.65 -17.12 -1.11
N SER A 154 -7.26 -16.47 -0.01
CA SER A 154 -7.50 -17.00 1.34
C SER A 154 -8.97 -16.87 1.77
N LYS A 155 -9.43 -17.82 2.58
CA LYS A 155 -10.77 -17.76 3.20
C LYS A 155 -10.95 -16.52 4.06
N LYS A 156 -9.90 -16.08 4.78
CA LYS A 156 -9.94 -14.89 5.63
C LYS A 156 -10.27 -13.64 4.79
N TRP A 157 -9.58 -13.46 3.67
CA TRP A 157 -9.85 -12.35 2.74
C TRP A 157 -11.28 -12.39 2.22
N ASN A 158 -11.70 -13.52 1.65
CA ASN A 158 -13.03 -13.66 1.07
C ASN A 158 -14.13 -13.37 2.09
N ASN A 159 -13.99 -13.86 3.33
CA ASN A 159 -14.93 -13.55 4.41
C ASN A 159 -15.02 -12.04 4.69
N LEU A 160 -13.89 -11.33 4.77
CA LEU A 160 -13.88 -9.88 5.03
C LEU A 160 -14.54 -9.10 3.89
N ILE A 161 -14.27 -9.48 2.63
CA ILE A 161 -14.89 -8.84 1.47
C ILE A 161 -16.41 -9.08 1.47
N THR A 162 -16.88 -10.30 1.74
CA THR A 162 -18.31 -10.59 1.89
C THR A 162 -18.93 -9.77 3.02
N SER A 163 -18.27 -9.70 4.18
CA SER A 163 -18.71 -8.90 5.32
C SER A 163 -18.71 -7.40 5.06
N LEU A 164 -18.12 -6.89 3.96
CA LEU A 164 -18.31 -5.50 3.55
C LEU A 164 -19.67 -5.26 2.87
N TYR A 165 -20.27 -6.28 2.25
CA TYR A 165 -21.59 -6.18 1.62
C TYR A 165 -22.77 -6.47 2.57
N ASP A 166 -22.54 -7.25 3.64
CA ASP A 166 -23.57 -7.66 4.61
C ASP A 166 -24.03 -6.55 5.58
#